data_AF-U4VI14-F1
#
_entry.id   AF-U4VI14-F1
#
_cell.length_a   1.000
_cell.length_b   1.000
_cell.length_c   1.000
_cell.angle_alpha   90.00
_cell.angle_beta   90.00
_cell.angle_gamma   90.00
#
_symmetry.space_group_name_H-M   'P 1'
#
loop_
_entity.id
_entity.type
_entity.pdbx_description
1 polymer ?
#
loop_
_entity_poly.entity_id
_entity_poly.type
_entity_poly.pdbx_seq_one_letter_code
_entity_poly.pdbx_strand_id
1 'polypeptide(L)'
;MSSSKQLNPAQTRQLIALMQNAEKPVLIHCKSGSDRTGGLAAALYVAAIAKGSESKAERQLSIAYGHFGFPLSPTYAMEKTFEAIEAELGYTGS
;
A
#
# COMPACT_ATOMS: atom_id res chain seq x y z
N MET A 1 -5.50 9.94 -5.78
CA MET A 1 -4.16 9.63 -5.18
C MET A 1 -3.05 9.86 -6.19
N SER A 2 -1.95 10.49 -5.77
CA SER A 2 -0.70 10.62 -6.57
C SER A 2 0.34 9.63 -6.03
N SER A 3 1.15 9.01 -6.90
CA SER A 3 2.25 8.14 -6.47
C SER A 3 3.42 8.90 -5.85
N SER A 4 3.49 10.22 -6.08
CA SER A 4 4.52 11.11 -5.54
C SER A 4 4.18 11.78 -4.21
N LYS A 5 3.02 11.45 -3.62
CA LYS A 5 2.54 12.08 -2.39
C LYS A 5 2.18 11.00 -1.39
N GLN A 6 2.77 11.11 -0.20
CA GLN A 6 2.46 10.25 0.92
C GLN A 6 1.02 10.51 1.36
N LEU A 7 0.28 9.45 1.71
CA LEU A 7 -1.02 9.62 2.35
C LEU A 7 -0.82 9.76 3.85
N ASN A 8 -1.63 10.61 4.47
CA ASN A 8 -1.66 10.66 5.92
C ASN A 8 -2.42 9.43 6.49
N PRO A 9 -2.22 9.09 7.77
CA PRO A 9 -2.84 7.90 8.36
C PRO A 9 -4.38 7.87 8.25
N ALA A 10 -5.05 9.03 8.33
CA ALA A 10 -6.51 9.08 8.19
C ALA A 10 -6.96 8.67 6.78
N GLN A 11 -6.26 9.14 5.74
CA GLN A 11 -6.54 8.75 4.36
C GLN A 11 -6.22 7.26 4.11
N THR A 12 -5.14 6.74 4.70
CA THR A 12 -4.79 5.32 4.63
C THR A 12 -5.88 4.44 5.24
N ARG A 13 -6.40 4.82 6.43
CA ARG A 13 -7.53 4.11 7.07
C ARG A 13 -8.81 4.17 6.23
N GLN A 14 -9.11 5.32 5.63
CA GLN A 14 -10.26 5.45 4.73
C GLN A 14 -10.13 4.51 3.53
N LEU A 15 -8.94 4.37 2.95
CA LEU A 15 -8.71 3.44 1.84
C LEU A 15 -8.88 1.98 2.28
N ILE A 16 -8.32 1.59 3.43
CA ILE A 16 -8.51 0.24 4.01
C ILE A 16 -10.00 -0.04 4.22
N ALA A 17 -10.72 0.87 4.87
CA ALA A 17 -12.15 0.72 5.14
C ALA A 17 -12.96 0.61 3.84
N LEU A 18 -12.62 1.38 2.81
CA LEU A 18 -13.26 1.31 1.50
C LEU A 18 -13.05 -0.06 0.86
N MET A 19 -11.81 -0.56 0.84
CA MET A 19 -11.49 -1.89 0.27
C MET A 19 -12.16 -3.02 1.07
N GLN A 20 -12.23 -2.88 2.40
CA GLN A 20 -12.84 -3.87 3.28
C GLN A 20 -14.36 -3.95 3.07
N ASN A 21 -15.03 -2.81 2.87
CA ASN A 21 -16.49 -2.75 2.75
C ASN A 21 -17.01 -2.93 1.31
N ALA A 22 -16.16 -2.77 0.28
CA ALA A 22 -16.56 -2.98 -1.10
C ALA A 22 -17.06 -4.42 -1.36
N GLU A 23 -18.07 -4.60 -2.19
CA GLU A 23 -18.55 -5.93 -2.62
C GLU A 23 -17.48 -6.62 -3.49
N LYS A 24 -17.30 -7.93 -3.32
CA LYS A 24 -16.21 -8.68 -3.97
C LYS A 24 -16.76 -9.44 -5.20
N PRO A 25 -16.00 -9.55 -6.30
CA PRO A 25 -14.59 -9.17 -6.47
C PRO A 25 -14.37 -7.66 -6.70
N VAL A 26 -13.26 -7.12 -6.19
CA VAL A 26 -12.88 -5.71 -6.34
C VAL A 26 -11.73 -5.58 -7.34
N LEU A 27 -11.87 -4.69 -8.32
CA LEU A 27 -10.78 -4.25 -9.19
C LEU A 27 -10.23 -2.91 -8.69
N ILE A 28 -8.94 -2.88 -8.37
CA ILE A 28 -8.22 -1.65 -8.04
C ILE A 28 -7.30 -1.32 -9.22
N HIS A 29 -7.27 -0.07 -9.68
CA HIS A 29 -6.38 0.35 -10.76
C HIS A 29 -5.85 1.78 -10.58
N CYS A 30 -4.80 2.10 -11.32
CA CYS A 30 -4.31 3.45 -11.50
C CYS A 30 -3.90 3.64 -12.97
N LYS A 31 -3.15 4.69 -13.31
CA LYS A 31 -2.74 4.93 -14.70
C LYS A 31 -1.85 3.81 -15.25
N SER A 32 -0.87 3.37 -14.47
CA SER A 32 0.17 2.41 -14.86
C SER A 32 0.09 1.09 -14.07
N GLY A 33 -0.91 0.92 -13.20
CA GLY A 33 -1.14 -0.30 -12.43
C GLY A 33 -0.10 -0.64 -11.34
N SER A 34 1.02 0.08 -11.26
CA SER A 34 2.11 -0.24 -10.34
C SER A 34 2.00 0.49 -8.99
N ASP A 35 2.58 1.68 -8.82
CA ASP A 35 2.81 2.29 -7.49
C ASP A 35 1.59 2.37 -6.56
N ARG A 36 0.47 2.94 -7.04
CA ARG A 36 -0.74 3.15 -6.21
C ARG A 36 -1.58 1.88 -6.05
N THR A 37 -1.50 0.99 -7.03
CA THR A 37 -2.39 -0.17 -7.16
C THR A 37 -1.66 -1.45 -6.75
N GLY A 38 -0.70 -1.88 -7.56
CA GLY A 38 0.14 -3.04 -7.26
C GLY A 38 1.07 -2.82 -6.07
N GLY A 39 1.46 -1.58 -5.80
CA GLY A 39 2.23 -1.20 -4.61
C GLY A 39 1.34 -0.98 -3.39
N LEU A 40 0.92 0.26 -3.17
CA LEU A 40 0.30 0.66 -1.90
C LEU A 40 -1.05 -0.01 -1.63
N ALA A 41 -2.00 0.01 -2.57
CA ALA A 41 -3.33 -0.57 -2.31
C ALA A 41 -3.27 -2.09 -2.09
N ALA A 42 -2.47 -2.81 -2.88
CA ALA A 42 -2.26 -4.24 -2.69
C ALA A 42 -1.54 -4.54 -1.36
N ALA A 43 -0.50 -3.78 -0.99
CA ALA A 43 0.19 -3.93 0.30
C ALA A 43 -0.79 -3.77 1.47
N LEU A 44 -1.60 -2.70 1.45
CA LEU A 44 -2.61 -2.43 2.48
C LEU A 44 -3.70 -3.52 2.51
N TYR A 45 -4.10 -4.04 1.35
CA TYR A 45 -5.07 -5.15 1.28
C TYR A 45 -4.49 -6.42 1.92
N VAL A 46 -3.26 -6.78 1.58
CA VAL A 46 -2.59 -7.96 2.13
C VAL A 46 -2.42 -7.83 3.64
N ALA A 47 -1.99 -6.67 4.12
CA ALA A 47 -1.76 -6.44 5.54
C ALA A 47 -3.07 -6.37 6.35
N ALA A 48 -3.98 -5.47 5.99
CA ALA A 48 -5.14 -5.14 6.81
C ALA A 48 -6.34 -6.07 6.61
N ILE A 49 -6.51 -6.62 5.40
CA ILE A 49 -7.73 -7.36 5.03
C ILE A 49 -7.44 -8.86 4.94
N ALA A 50 -6.42 -9.25 4.18
CA ALA A 50 -6.02 -10.65 4.06
C ALA A 50 -5.25 -11.17 5.30
N LYS A 51 -4.86 -10.27 6.22
CA LYS A 51 -4.09 -10.57 7.43
C LYS A 51 -2.81 -11.36 7.14
N GLY A 52 -2.11 -10.97 6.07
CA GLY A 52 -0.81 -11.51 5.71
C GLY A 52 0.30 -11.07 6.68
N SER A 53 1.48 -11.64 6.51
CA SER A 53 2.69 -11.15 7.19
C SER A 53 3.17 -9.85 6.55
N GLU A 54 3.89 -9.05 7.33
CA GLU A 54 4.56 -7.82 6.88
C GLU A 54 5.35 -8.02 5.58
N SER A 55 6.25 -9.00 5.56
CA SER A 55 7.04 -9.34 4.36
C SER A 55 6.19 -9.68 3.12
N LYS A 56 4.97 -10.20 3.29
CA LYS A 56 4.06 -10.45 2.14
C LYS A 56 3.41 -9.16 1.66
N ALA A 57 3.12 -8.24 2.57
CA ALA A 57 2.57 -6.92 2.26
C ALA A 57 3.63 -6.02 1.61
N GLU A 58 4.83 -5.92 2.20
CA GLU A 58 5.96 -5.16 1.64
C GLU A 58 6.35 -5.66 0.25
N ARG A 59 6.31 -6.97 0.01
CA ARG A 59 6.62 -7.54 -1.31
C ARG A 59 5.70 -7.02 -2.42
N GLN A 60 4.51 -6.50 -2.10
CA GLN A 60 3.65 -5.84 -3.10
C GLN A 60 4.30 -4.53 -3.61
N LEU A 61 5.07 -3.84 -2.76
CA LEU A 61 5.92 -2.71 -3.10
C LEU A 61 7.28 -3.19 -3.67
N SER A 62 7.26 -4.01 -4.72
CA SER A 62 8.49 -4.50 -5.35
C SER A 62 8.52 -4.32 -6.87
N ILE A 63 9.74 -4.42 -7.42
CA ILE A 63 10.00 -4.35 -8.86
C ILE A 63 9.23 -5.43 -9.63
N ALA A 64 8.97 -6.59 -8.99
CA ALA A 64 8.18 -7.66 -9.58
C ALA A 64 6.74 -7.21 -9.91
N TYR A 65 6.21 -6.23 -9.18
CA TYR A 65 4.92 -5.57 -9.43
C TYR A 65 5.08 -4.18 -10.06
N GLY A 66 6.24 -3.95 -10.70
CA GLY A 66 6.59 -2.73 -11.43
C GLY A 66 6.94 -1.54 -10.54
N HIS A 67 6.96 -1.71 -9.22
CA HIS A 67 7.19 -0.60 -8.30
C HIS A 67 8.69 -0.37 -8.12
N PHE A 68 9.12 0.87 -8.37
CA PHE A 68 10.53 1.27 -8.27
C PHE A 68 10.67 2.48 -7.35
N GLY A 69 10.42 2.29 -6.06
CA GLY A 69 10.73 3.30 -5.06
C GLY A 69 12.10 3.06 -4.43
N PHE A 70 12.97 4.05 -4.60
CA PHE A 70 14.24 4.19 -3.90
C PHE A 70 14.25 5.60 -3.30
N PRO A 71 15.08 5.92 -2.30
CA PRO A 71 14.94 7.16 -1.51
C PRO A 71 14.88 8.49 -2.29
N LEU A 72 15.39 8.53 -3.51
CA LEU A 72 15.38 9.70 -4.40
C LEU A 72 14.26 9.66 -5.45
N SER A 73 13.53 8.55 -5.56
CA SER A 73 12.37 8.41 -6.45
C SER A 73 11.15 9.13 -5.88
N PRO A 74 10.36 9.82 -6.71
CA PRO A 74 9.06 10.33 -6.30
C PRO A 74 8.13 9.23 -5.75
N THR A 75 8.22 8.00 -6.27
CA THR A 75 7.34 6.89 -5.88
C THR A 75 7.64 6.34 -4.48
N TYR A 76 8.78 6.73 -3.88
CA TYR A 76 9.17 6.38 -2.51
C TYR A 76 8.15 6.86 -1.45
N ALA A 77 7.27 7.78 -1.84
CA ALA A 77 6.14 8.20 -1.03
C ALA A 77 5.16 7.05 -0.70
N MET A 78 5.13 5.96 -1.49
CA MET A 78 4.27 4.81 -1.23
C MET A 78 4.81 3.96 -0.08
N GLU A 79 6.11 3.71 -0.03
CA GLU A 79 6.80 3.05 1.07
C GLU A 79 6.59 3.83 2.37
N LYS A 80 6.87 5.14 2.35
CA LYS A 80 6.60 6.01 3.50
C LYS A 80 5.14 5.98 3.97
N THR A 81 4.20 5.77 3.05
CA THR A 81 2.78 5.64 3.42
C THR A 81 2.51 4.33 4.13
N PHE A 82 3.15 3.25 3.70
CA PHE A 82 3.02 1.93 4.30
C PHE A 82 3.72 1.86 5.65
N GLU A 83 4.99 2.28 5.72
CA GLU A 83 5.78 2.39 6.96
C GLU A 83 5.02 3.18 8.05
N ALA A 84 4.38 4.29 7.67
CA ALA A 84 3.63 5.12 8.62
C ALA A 84 2.40 4.44 9.26
N ILE A 85 1.94 3.29 8.73
CA ILE A 85 0.77 2.57 9.25
C ILE A 85 1.13 1.17 9.81
N GLU A 86 2.35 0.69 9.63
CA GLU A 86 2.80 -0.65 10.05
C GLU A 86 2.53 -0.96 11.53
N ALA A 87 2.85 0.00 12.41
CA ALA A 87 2.60 -0.13 13.85
C ALA A 87 1.11 -0.34 14.17
N GLU A 88 0.21 0.29 13.42
CA GLU A 88 -1.24 0.12 13.57
C GLU A 88 -1.74 -1.21 12.99
N LEU A 89 -1.01 -1.77 12.04
CA LEU A 89 -1.28 -3.08 11.43
C LEU A 89 -0.72 -4.24 12.28
N GLY A 90 -0.05 -3.93 13.40
CA GLY A 90 0.53 -4.91 14.30
C GLY A 90 1.92 -5.41 13.88
N TYR A 91 2.57 -4.69 12.96
CA TYR A 91 3.97 -4.90 12.61
C TYR A 91 4.82 -3.96 13.47
N THR A 92 5.56 -4.51 14.42
CA THR A 92 6.38 -3.74 15.36
C THR A 92 7.85 -4.11 15.21
N GLY A 93 8.71 -3.14 14.93
CA GLY A 93 10.17 -3.32 14.94
C GLY A 93 10.87 -3.18 13.59
N SER A 94 10.27 -2.45 12.65
CA SER A 94 10.73 -2.24 11.27
C SER A 94 11.50 -0.92 11.14
#